data_AF-R8HWF0-F1
#
_entry.id   AF-R8HWF0-F1
#
_cell.length_a   1.000
_cell.length_b   1.000
_cell.length_c   1.000
_cell.angle_alpha   90.00
_cell.angle_beta   90.00
_cell.angle_gamma   90.00
#
_symmetry.space_group_name_H-M   'P 1'
#
loop_
_entity.id
_entity.type
_entity.pdbx_description
1 polymer ?
#
loop_
_entity_poly.entity_id
_entity_poly.type
_entity_poly.pdbx_seq_one_letter_code
_entity_poly.pdbx_strand_id
1 'polypeptide(L)'
;MNMPNSRCDVPDSSTIVANINEKEYHFIVRIHPLAGKMIALFENGKEYGLLDKEIASRDKFIRSELTKLKHFNIDILYDSPGWIWIGMDQYGLHAREATNSEVEVIVKLQGD
;
A
#
# COMPACT_ATOMS: atom_id res chain seq x y z
N MET A 1 -36.86 15.57 -9.79
CA MET A 1 -35.90 14.48 -10.04
C MET A 1 -34.73 14.69 -9.10
N ASN A 2 -34.61 13.89 -8.04
CA ASN A 2 -33.47 13.93 -7.14
C ASN A 2 -32.33 13.14 -7.80
N MET A 3 -31.24 13.84 -8.09
CA MET A 3 -30.00 13.22 -8.57
C MET A 3 -29.43 12.41 -7.40
N PRO A 4 -29.22 11.09 -7.53
CA PRO A 4 -28.56 10.34 -6.48
C PRO A 4 -27.12 10.83 -6.44
N ASN A 5 -26.75 11.50 -5.34
CA ASN A 5 -25.35 11.75 -5.03
C ASN A 5 -24.69 10.38 -4.94
N SER A 6 -23.95 9.95 -5.96
CA SER A 6 -22.95 8.90 -5.82
C SER A 6 -21.76 9.47 -5.04
N ARG A 7 -22.01 9.92 -3.80
CA ARG A 7 -20.97 9.76 -2.80
C ARG A 7 -20.87 8.25 -2.67
N CYS A 8 -19.87 7.66 -3.34
CA CYS A 8 -19.24 6.49 -2.77
C CYS A 8 -19.04 6.86 -1.31
N ASP A 9 -19.79 6.23 -0.40
CA ASP A 9 -19.59 6.42 1.03
C ASP A 9 -18.12 6.18 1.27
N VAL A 10 -17.36 7.27 1.47
CA VAL A 10 -15.94 7.17 1.79
C VAL A 10 -15.96 6.41 3.10
N PRO A 11 -15.44 5.17 3.15
CA PRO A 11 -15.47 4.41 4.38
C PRO A 11 -14.79 5.26 5.44
N ASP A 12 -15.35 5.30 6.66
CA ASP A 12 -14.75 6.04 7.76
C ASP A 12 -13.25 5.73 7.80
N SER A 13 -12.45 6.75 7.47
CA SER A 13 -11.01 6.60 7.38
C SER A 13 -10.39 7.20 8.62
N SER A 14 -9.61 6.42 9.35
CA SER A 14 -8.82 6.88 10.47
C SER A 14 -7.34 6.90 10.10
N THR A 15 -6.59 7.81 10.73
CA THR A 15 -5.15 7.87 10.58
C THR A 15 -4.50 7.34 11.84
N ILE A 16 -3.55 6.41 11.67
CA ILE A 16 -2.69 5.90 12.73
C ILE A 16 -1.28 6.41 12.49
N VAL A 17 -0.66 6.94 13.53
CA VAL A 17 0.74 7.36 13.50
C VAL A 17 1.56 6.35 14.30
N ALA A 18 2.62 5.82 13.68
CA ALA A 18 3.54 4.88 14.32
C ALA A 18 4.97 5.42 14.23
N ASN A 19 5.70 5.36 15.35
CA ASN A 19 7.12 5.68 15.39
C ASN A 19 7.94 4.38 15.32
N ILE A 20 8.70 4.19 14.25
CA ILE A 20 9.50 2.99 13.98
C ILE A 20 10.93 3.44 13.71
N ASN A 21 11.88 3.01 14.54
CA ASN A 21 13.30 3.34 14.41
C ASN A 21 13.53 4.85 14.22
N GLU A 22 12.91 5.67 15.09
CA GLU A 22 12.98 7.15 15.06
C GLU A 22 12.36 7.82 13.83
N LYS A 23 11.75 7.05 12.92
CA LYS A 23 10.96 7.57 11.80
C LYS A 23 9.47 7.46 12.10
N GLU A 24 8.77 8.56 11.87
CA GLU A 24 7.31 8.61 11.95
C GLU A 24 6.68 8.10 10.65
N TYR A 25 5.69 7.20 10.78
CA TYR A 25 4.92 6.62 9.70
C TYR A 25 3.45 6.91 9.90
N HIS A 26 2.79 7.29 8.81
CA HIS A 26 1.38 7.62 8.79
C HIS A 26 0.64 6.54 8.02
N PHE A 27 -0.35 5.92 8.65
CA PHE A 27 -1.17 4.89 8.04
C PHE A 27 -2.61 5.33 7.96
N ILE A 28 -3.23 5.11 6.81
CA ILE A 28 -4.66 5.34 6.59
C ILE A 28 -5.36 3.99 6.73
N VAL A 29 -6.30 3.89 7.66
CA VAL A 29 -7.13 2.71 7.88
C VAL A 29 -8.52 2.99 7.33
N ARG A 30 -9.04 2.07 6.51
CA ARG A 30 -10.39 2.11 5.97
C ARG A 30 -11.09 0.79 6.26
N ILE A 31 -12.31 0.82 6.77
CA ILE A 31 -13.10 -0.38 7.00
C ILE A 31 -14.15 -0.50 5.89
N HIS A 32 -13.93 -1.43 4.97
CA HIS A 32 -14.89 -1.69 3.90
C HIS A 32 -15.83 -2.85 4.29
N PRO A 33 -17.15 -2.73 4.09
CA PRO A 33 -18.12 -3.77 4.49
C PRO A 33 -17.84 -5.16 3.93
N LEU A 34 -17.23 -5.26 2.73
CA LEU A 34 -16.94 -6.53 2.06
C LEU A 34 -15.47 -6.94 2.14
N ALA A 35 -14.55 -5.97 2.22
CA ALA A 35 -13.11 -6.22 2.13
C ALA A 35 -12.42 -6.14 3.50
N GLY A 36 -13.17 -5.82 4.56
CA GLY A 36 -12.65 -5.67 5.91
C GLY A 36 -11.77 -4.44 6.07
N LYS A 37 -10.84 -4.53 7.03
CA LYS A 37 -9.88 -3.49 7.38
C LYS A 37 -8.77 -3.43 6.33
N MET A 38 -8.69 -2.32 5.61
CA MET A 38 -7.59 -2.00 4.70
C MET A 38 -6.69 -0.97 5.36
N ILE A 39 -5.37 -1.20 5.30
CA ILE A 39 -4.37 -0.30 5.85
C ILE A 39 -3.42 0.08 4.72
N ALA A 40 -3.25 1.38 4.51
CA ALA A 40 -2.35 1.94 3.52
C ALA A 40 -1.31 2.82 4.22
N LEU A 41 -0.06 2.75 3.78
CA LEU A 41 0.96 3.71 4.15
C LEU A 41 0.70 5.02 3.39
N PHE A 42 0.77 6.15 4.08
CA PHE A 42 0.74 7.48 3.50
C PHE A 42 2.10 8.14 3.65
N GLU A 43 2.80 8.35 2.53
CA GLU A 43 4.15 8.92 2.49
C GLU A 43 4.26 9.85 1.29
N ASN A 44 4.80 11.07 1.49
CA ASN A 44 5.02 12.06 0.43
C ASN A 44 3.77 12.38 -0.42
N GLY A 45 2.58 12.41 0.21
CA GLY A 45 1.32 12.68 -0.49
C GLY A 45 0.77 11.49 -1.27
N LYS A 46 1.34 10.29 -1.10
CA LYS A 46 0.98 9.08 -1.83
C LYS A 46 0.50 8.00 -0.88
N GLU A 47 -0.51 7.26 -1.32
CA GLU A 47 -1.00 6.05 -0.65
C GLU A 47 -0.35 4.81 -1.25
N TYR A 48 0.03 3.88 -0.38
CA TYR A 48 0.64 2.61 -0.73
C TYR A 48 -0.09 1.47 -0.02
N GLY A 49 -0.52 0.47 -0.77
CA GLY A 49 -0.90 -0.83 -0.25
C GLY A 49 0.33 -1.73 -0.08
N LEU A 50 0.29 -2.62 0.91
CA LEU A 50 1.33 -3.63 1.10
C LEU A 50 1.01 -4.83 0.22
N LEU A 51 1.97 -5.27 -0.60
CA LEU A 51 1.83 -6.40 -1.51
C LEU A 51 2.99 -7.38 -1.36
N ASP A 52 2.68 -8.67 -1.34
CA ASP A 52 3.67 -9.72 -1.30
C ASP A 52 4.48 -9.76 -2.62
N LYS A 53 5.80 -9.83 -2.53
CA LYS A 53 6.70 -9.89 -3.70
C LYS A 53 6.37 -11.07 -4.60
N GLU A 54 5.99 -12.22 -4.04
CA GLU A 54 5.62 -13.41 -4.82
C GLU A 54 4.37 -13.14 -5.67
N ILE A 55 3.37 -12.45 -5.10
CA ILE A 55 2.18 -12.04 -5.84
C ILE A 55 2.55 -11.03 -6.94
N ALA A 56 3.33 -10.01 -6.59
CA ALA A 56 3.78 -8.98 -7.53
C ALA A 56 4.59 -9.57 -8.71
N SER A 57 5.40 -10.61 -8.45
CA SER A 57 6.24 -11.26 -9.45
C SER A 57 5.44 -12.07 -10.49
N ARG A 58 4.29 -12.61 -10.07
CA ARG A 58 3.39 -13.45 -10.88
C ARG A 58 2.39 -12.62 -11.68
N ASP A 59 2.01 -11.45 -11.18
CA ASP A 59 1.09 -10.56 -11.87
C ASP A 59 1.75 -9.83 -13.05
N LYS A 60 1.26 -10.11 -14.27
CA LYS A 60 1.83 -9.56 -15.50
C LYS A 60 1.68 -8.04 -15.60
N PHE A 61 0.59 -7.49 -15.10
CA PHE A 61 0.33 -6.04 -15.14
C PHE A 61 1.25 -5.33 -14.16
N ILE A 62 1.28 -5.77 -12.90
CA ILE A 62 2.13 -5.19 -11.86
C ILE A 62 3.60 -5.22 -12.30
N ARG A 63 4.08 -6.38 -12.76
CA ARG A 63 5.45 -6.51 -13.25
C ARG A 63 5.74 -5.55 -14.41
N SER A 64 4.81 -5.42 -15.35
CA SER A 64 4.96 -4.51 -16.49
C SER A 64 4.96 -3.03 -16.10
N GLU A 65 4.29 -2.64 -15.02
CA GLU A 65 4.34 -1.26 -14.52
C GLU A 65 5.62 -1.02 -13.70
N LEU A 66 6.04 -1.99 -12.89
CA LEU A 66 7.27 -1.92 -12.11
C LEU A 66 8.51 -1.77 -13.01
N THR A 67 8.59 -2.45 -14.16
CA THR A 67 9.72 -2.29 -15.10
C THR A 67 9.86 -0.88 -15.67
N LYS A 68 8.81 -0.06 -15.64
CA LYS A 68 8.85 1.33 -16.12
C LYS A 68 9.43 2.29 -15.07
N LEU A 69 9.53 1.86 -13.81
CA LEU A 69 10.02 2.68 -12.72
C LEU A 69 11.55 2.71 -12.69
N LYS A 70 12.14 3.81 -13.14
CA LYS A 70 13.61 3.99 -13.16
C LYS A 70 14.30 3.82 -11.81
N HIS A 71 13.58 4.06 -10.71
CA HIS A 71 14.11 4.01 -9.34
C HIS A 71 13.81 2.70 -8.61
N PHE A 72 13.09 1.77 -9.24
CA PHE A 72 12.74 0.50 -8.64
C PHE A 72 13.58 -0.60 -9.28
N ASN A 73 14.40 -1.28 -8.48
CA ASN A 73 15.10 -2.47 -8.94
C ASN A 73 14.11 -3.63 -8.99
N ILE A 74 13.75 -4.12 -10.18
CA ILE A 74 12.77 -5.20 -10.31
C ILE A 74 13.30 -6.56 -9.82
N ASP A 75 14.62 -6.74 -9.78
CA ASP A 75 15.24 -8.00 -9.36
C ASP A 75 14.92 -8.31 -7.89
N ILE A 76 14.62 -7.29 -7.07
CA ILE A 76 14.24 -7.45 -5.67
C ILE A 76 12.97 -8.29 -5.47
N LEU A 77 12.14 -8.44 -6.51
CA LEU A 77 10.95 -9.30 -6.48
C LEU A 77 11.31 -10.79 -6.45
N TYR A 78 12.51 -11.14 -6.89
CA TYR A 78 12.98 -12.52 -7.06
C TYR A 78 14.12 -12.88 -6.11
N ASP A 79 14.86 -11.89 -5.59
CA ASP A 79 16.02 -12.10 -4.71
C ASP A 79 15.68 -12.73 -3.36
N SER A 80 14.56 -12.31 -2.76
CA SER A 80 14.13 -12.79 -1.44
C SER A 80 12.62 -12.64 -1.22
N PRO A 81 12.01 -13.51 -0.39
CA PRO A 81 10.66 -13.29 0.10
C PRO A 81 10.55 -11.97 0.83
N GLY A 82 9.42 -11.29 0.71
CA GLY A 82 9.21 -10.01 1.37
C GLY A 82 8.02 -9.27 0.78
N TRP A 83 7.93 -7.99 1.15
CA TRP A 83 6.80 -7.14 0.79
C TRP A 83 7.28 -5.89 0.08
N ILE A 84 6.42 -5.37 -0.79
CA ILE A 84 6.59 -4.08 -1.44
C ILE A 84 5.43 -3.17 -1.08
N TRP A 85 5.75 -1.90 -0.91
CA TRP A 85 4.76 -0.83 -0.92
C TRP A 85 4.45 -0.49 -2.37
N ILE A 86 3.19 -0.58 -2.77
CA ILE A 86 2.74 -0.29 -4.13
C ILE A 86 1.53 0.62 -4.10
N GLY A 87 1.49 1.61 -4.97
CA GLY A 87 0.33 2.44 -5.17
C GLY A 87 0.28 2.98 -6.58
N MET A 88 -0.85 3.59 -6.92
CA MET A 88 -1.11 4.12 -8.25
C MET A 88 -1.83 5.45 -8.14
N ASP A 89 -1.33 6.45 -8.86
CA ASP A 89 -1.97 7.74 -9.01
C ASP A 89 -2.11 8.10 -10.51
N GLN A 90 -2.52 9.33 -10.80
CA GLN A 90 -2.71 9.81 -12.18
C GLN A 90 -1.41 9.83 -13.02
N TYR A 91 -0.24 9.78 -12.38
CA TYR A 91 1.08 9.76 -13.02
C TYR A 91 1.61 8.33 -13.21
N GLY A 92 0.94 7.32 -12.66
CA GLY A 92 1.24 5.91 -12.84
C GLY A 92 1.52 5.20 -11.53
N LEU A 93 2.21 4.06 -11.63
CA LEU A 93 2.57 3.24 -10.49
C LEU A 93 3.72 3.89 -9.70
N HIS A 94 3.71 3.74 -8.39
CA HIS A 94 4.88 3.96 -7.55
C HIS A 94 5.08 2.76 -6.64
N ALA A 95 6.34 2.41 -6.41
CA ALA A 95 6.68 1.30 -5.54
C ALA A 95 8.01 1.51 -4.84
N ARG A 96 8.14 0.90 -3.66
CA ARG A 96 9.41 0.70 -2.97
C ARG A 96 9.37 -0.57 -2.14
N GLU A 97 10.54 -1.07 -1.77
CA GLU A 97 10.62 -2.17 -0.82
C GLU A 97 10.09 -1.76 0.55
N ALA A 98 9.36 -2.67 1.19
CA ALA A 98 8.94 -2.50 2.58
C ALA A 98 10.06 -3.01 3.50
N THR A 99 10.34 -2.26 4.56
CA THR A 99 11.26 -2.72 5.60
C THR A 99 10.58 -3.72 6.52
N ASN A 100 11.35 -4.62 7.14
CA ASN A 100 10.80 -5.60 8.09
C ASN A 100 10.02 -4.94 9.22
N SER A 101 10.52 -3.82 9.76
CA SER A 101 9.84 -3.10 10.84
C SER A 101 8.51 -2.47 10.41
N GLU A 102 8.41 -1.98 9.16
CA GLU A 102 7.13 -1.52 8.59
C GLU A 102 6.12 -2.66 8.48
N VAL A 103 6.56 -3.83 7.99
CA VAL A 103 5.71 -5.02 7.87
C VAL A 103 5.22 -5.48 9.24
N GLU A 104 6.10 -5.55 10.24
CA GLU A 104 5.73 -5.92 11.61
C GLU A 104 4.65 -5.00 12.21
N VAL A 105 4.75 -3.70 11.97
CA VAL A 105 3.73 -2.74 12.43
C VAL A 105 2.41 -2.98 11.73
N ILE A 106 2.41 -3.18 10.41
CA ILE A 106 1.18 -3.47 9.68
C ILE A 106 0.51 -4.77 10.15
N VAL A 107 1.29 -5.83 10.36
CA VAL A 107 0.75 -7.11 10.85
C VAL A 107 0.09 -6.93 12.22
N LYS A 108 0.70 -6.15 13.12
CA LYS A 108 0.08 -5.80 14.42
C LYS A 108 -1.20 -5.00 14.22
N LEU A 109 -1.17 -3.96 13.38
CA LEU A 109 -2.33 -3.14 13.09
C LEU A 109 -3.47 -3.90 12.39
N GLN A 110 -3.20 -5.01 11.70
CA GLN A 110 -4.23 -5.88 11.11
C GLN A 110 -4.84 -6.85 12.12
N GLY A 111 -4.08 -7.23 13.16
CA GLY A 111 -4.53 -8.14 14.22
C GLY A 111 -5.35 -7.45 15.33
N ASP A 112 -5.14 -6.14 15.52
CA ASP A 112 -5.91 -5.28 16.43
C ASP A 112 -7.27 -4.83 15.85
#